data_AF-A5DGW6-F1
#
_entry.id   AF-A5DGW6-F1
#
_cell.length_a   1.000
_cell.length_b   1.000
_cell.length_c   1.000
_cell.angle_alpha   90.00
_cell.angle_beta   90.00
_cell.angle_gamma   90.00
#
_symmetry.space_group_name_H-M   'P 1'
#
loop_
_entity.id
_entity.type
_entity.pdbx_description
1 polymer ?
#
loop_
_entity_poly.entity_id
_entity_poly.type
_entity_poly.pdbx_seq_one_letter_code
_entity_poly.pdbx_strand_id
1 'polypeptide(L)'
;MANVSDLKYITVATLREWLKKGKSASNDKFAIVDVRDSDYAGGHIKGCLHFPSGNFYNSLSELKDTLVQRNARDVVIHCAMSQSRAPKAALTFMKETAGLEHPFRVWVLKGGFTKWVMEYGEDSEVTEDYDRRFWDDDY
;
A
#
# COMPACT_ATOMS: atom_id res chain seq x y z
N MET A 1 6.99 21.82 -0.34
CA MET A 1 5.79 20.97 -0.16
C MET A 1 5.93 19.77 -1.09
N ALA A 2 5.56 18.56 -0.64
CA ALA A 2 5.64 17.36 -1.48
C ALA A 2 4.78 17.49 -2.75
N ASN A 3 5.36 17.15 -3.90
CA ASN A 3 4.75 17.22 -5.22
C ASN A 3 4.79 15.86 -5.93
N VAL A 4 4.16 15.76 -7.10
CA VAL A 4 4.06 14.49 -7.85
C VAL A 4 5.43 13.90 -8.20
N SER A 5 6.46 14.71 -8.45
CA SER A 5 7.82 14.22 -8.73
C SER A 5 8.53 13.62 -7.51
N ASP A 6 8.05 13.88 -6.29
CA ASP A 6 8.59 13.27 -5.07
C ASP A 6 8.06 11.83 -4.84
N LEU A 7 7.03 11.42 -5.60
CA LEU A 7 6.46 10.07 -5.48
C LEU A 7 7.45 9.02 -5.96
N LYS A 8 7.76 8.10 -5.06
CA LYS A 8 8.55 6.91 -5.36
C LYS A 8 7.62 5.74 -5.62
N TYR A 9 7.98 4.91 -6.58
CA TYR A 9 7.22 3.72 -6.93
C TYR A 9 8.05 2.47 -6.69
N ILE A 10 7.39 1.39 -6.27
CA ILE A 10 7.97 0.04 -6.24
C ILE A 10 7.15 -0.90 -7.12
N THR A 11 7.77 -1.98 -7.61
CA THR A 11 7.07 -3.01 -8.38
C THR A 11 6.42 -4.03 -7.44
N VAL A 12 5.44 -4.78 -7.97
CA VAL A 12 4.83 -5.90 -7.25
C VAL A 12 5.86 -6.98 -6.90
N ALA A 13 6.84 -7.24 -7.77
CA ALA A 13 7.94 -8.16 -7.49
C ALA A 13 8.81 -7.70 -6.31
N THR A 14 9.16 -6.41 -6.24
CA THR A 14 9.90 -5.85 -5.09
C THR A 14 9.12 -6.02 -3.80
N LEU A 15 7.80 -5.74 -3.81
CA LEU A 15 6.96 -5.90 -2.63
C LEU A 15 6.82 -7.38 -2.21
N ARG A 16 6.68 -8.32 -3.16
CA ARG A 16 6.68 -9.76 -2.88
C ARG A 16 7.96 -10.20 -2.16
N GLU A 17 9.11 -9.70 -2.60
CA GLU A 17 10.39 -9.99 -1.97
C GLU A 17 10.49 -9.40 -0.55
N TRP A 18 9.92 -8.21 -0.31
CA TRP A 18 9.85 -7.63 1.03
C TRP A 18 9.00 -8.48 1.97
N LEU A 19 7.85 -8.99 1.49
CA LEU A 19 7.01 -9.91 2.25
C LEU A 19 7.76 -11.22 2.59
N LYS A 20 8.50 -11.81 1.65
CA LYS A 20 9.33 -13.01 1.93
C LYS A 20 10.39 -12.76 3.00
N LYS A 21 11.06 -11.61 2.93
CA LYS A 21 12.17 -11.26 3.83
C LYS A 21 11.69 -10.70 5.16
N GLY A 22 10.43 -10.28 5.26
CA GLY A 22 9.87 -9.56 6.41
C GLY A 22 10.43 -8.16 6.62
N LYS A 23 11.20 -7.62 5.66
CA LYS A 23 11.87 -6.32 5.74
C LYS A 23 12.00 -5.67 4.36
N SER A 24 12.12 -4.35 4.35
CA SER A 24 12.31 -3.56 3.13
C SER A 24 13.74 -3.62 2.60
N ALA A 25 13.98 -2.98 1.45
CA ALA A 25 15.31 -2.84 0.86
C ALA A 25 16.31 -2.10 1.78
N SER A 26 15.80 -1.27 2.72
CA SER A 26 16.62 -0.59 3.73
C SER A 26 16.81 -1.40 5.01
N ASN A 27 16.41 -2.68 5.04
CA ASN A 27 16.44 -3.56 6.21
C ASN A 27 15.59 -3.08 7.39
N ASP A 28 14.62 -2.21 7.12
CA ASP A 28 13.63 -1.71 8.08
C ASP A 28 12.31 -2.48 7.97
N LYS A 29 11.45 -2.35 9.00
CA LYS A 29 10.06 -2.81 8.89
C LYS A 29 9.27 -1.91 7.95
N PHE A 30 8.28 -2.50 7.30
CA PHE A 30 7.39 -1.81 6.38
C PHE A 30 5.92 -2.12 6.69
N ALA A 31 5.03 -1.29 6.17
CA ALA A 31 3.60 -1.51 6.17
C ALA A 31 3.04 -1.31 4.76
N ILE A 32 1.99 -2.06 4.45
CA ILE A 32 1.23 -1.94 3.20
C ILE A 32 -0.10 -1.29 3.57
N VAL A 33 -0.49 -0.24 2.84
CA VAL A 33 -1.74 0.50 3.05
C VAL A 33 -2.57 0.39 1.78
N ASP A 34 -3.67 -0.34 1.87
CA ASP A 34 -4.65 -0.44 0.80
C ASP A 34 -5.68 0.67 0.96
N VAL A 35 -5.80 1.55 -0.03
CA VAL A 35 -6.75 2.67 -0.02
C VAL A 35 -7.93 2.45 -0.98
N ARG A 36 -8.18 1.20 -1.41
CA ARG A 36 -9.41 0.85 -2.12
C ARG A 36 -10.65 1.09 -1.25
N ASP A 37 -11.76 1.38 -1.90
CA ASP A 37 -13.03 1.66 -1.25
C ASP A 37 -13.88 0.39 -1.27
N SER A 38 -15.02 0.37 -1.98
CA SER A 38 -15.82 -0.84 -2.19
C SER A 38 -15.10 -1.90 -3.03
N ASP A 39 -14.14 -1.49 -3.87
CA ASP A 39 -13.29 -2.36 -4.70
C ASP A 39 -12.17 -3.05 -3.93
N TYR A 40 -12.20 -3.01 -2.59
CA TYR A 40 -11.34 -3.82 -1.72
C TYR A 40 -11.70 -5.32 -1.74
N ALA A 41 -12.97 -5.64 -2.01
CA ALA A 41 -13.46 -7.00 -2.12
C ALA A 41 -12.74 -7.81 -3.22
N GLY A 42 -12.74 -9.14 -3.11
CA GLY A 42 -12.08 -10.05 -4.05
C GLY A 42 -10.61 -10.38 -3.72
N GLY A 43 -10.12 -9.89 -2.58
CA GLY A 43 -8.79 -10.22 -2.04
C GLY A 43 -7.95 -8.98 -1.75
N HIS A 44 -6.88 -9.18 -0.98
CA HIS A 44 -5.95 -8.11 -0.61
C HIS A 44 -4.53 -8.66 -0.34
N ILE A 45 -3.54 -7.76 -0.34
CA ILE A 45 -2.16 -8.15 -0.03
C ILE A 45 -2.07 -8.49 1.45
N LYS A 46 -1.41 -9.61 1.76
CA LYS A 46 -1.32 -10.16 3.11
C LYS A 46 -0.84 -9.14 4.15
N GLY A 47 -1.59 -9.02 5.24
CA GLY A 47 -1.26 -8.17 6.37
C GLY A 47 -1.32 -6.66 6.09
N CYS A 48 -1.96 -6.26 4.98
CA CYS A 48 -2.16 -4.85 4.68
C CYS A 48 -3.07 -4.16 5.71
N LEU A 49 -2.91 -2.85 5.80
CA LEU A 49 -3.77 -1.94 6.54
C LEU A 49 -4.79 -1.37 5.57
N HIS A 50 -6.09 -1.59 5.81
CA HIS A 50 -7.14 -1.04 4.95
C HIS A 50 -7.57 0.35 5.44
N PHE A 51 -7.28 1.38 4.65
CA PHE A 51 -7.60 2.77 4.93
C PHE A 51 -8.24 3.41 3.67
N PRO A 52 -9.56 3.25 3.46
CA PRO A 52 -10.25 3.67 2.24
C PRO A 52 -10.01 5.12 1.84
N SER A 53 -9.83 5.37 0.53
CA SER A 53 -9.54 6.70 0.01
C SER A 53 -10.63 7.73 0.32
N GLY A 54 -11.90 7.31 0.38
CA GLY A 54 -13.05 8.16 0.67
C GLY A 54 -13.03 8.81 2.06
N ASN A 55 -12.36 8.20 3.05
CA ASN A 55 -12.21 8.72 4.41
C ASN A 55 -10.75 8.95 4.82
N PHE A 56 -9.80 8.83 3.88
CA PHE A 56 -8.38 8.74 4.18
C PHE A 56 -7.85 9.91 5.02
N TYR A 57 -8.29 11.14 4.74
CA TYR A 57 -7.84 12.33 5.46
C TYR A 57 -8.17 12.27 6.95
N ASN A 58 -9.37 11.82 7.30
CA ASN A 58 -9.82 11.73 8.69
C ASN A 58 -9.10 10.60 9.45
N SER A 59 -8.69 9.55 8.73
CA SER A 59 -7.98 8.41 9.30
C SER A 59 -6.45 8.58 9.36
N LEU A 60 -5.90 9.75 8.97
CA LEU A 60 -4.46 9.99 8.96
C LEU A 60 -3.82 9.86 10.35
N SER A 61 -4.50 10.33 11.40
CA SER A 61 -3.96 10.23 12.77
C SER A 61 -3.83 8.77 13.19
N GLU A 62 -4.89 7.99 13.00
CA GLU A 62 -4.90 6.55 13.31
C GLU A 62 -3.87 5.78 12.49
N LEU A 63 -3.73 6.10 11.20
CA LEU A 63 -2.72 5.51 10.34
C LEU A 63 -1.31 5.81 10.88
N LYS A 64 -1.01 7.06 11.23
CA LYS A 64 0.30 7.44 11.81
C LYS A 64 0.59 6.65 13.08
N ASP A 65 -0.35 6.59 14.02
CA ASP A 65 -0.18 5.88 15.29
C ASP A 65 0.04 4.37 15.05
N THR A 66 -0.72 3.77 14.15
CA THR A 66 -0.57 2.36 13.77
C THR A 66 0.82 2.08 13.17
N LEU A 67 1.31 2.96 12.30
CA LEU A 67 2.63 2.80 11.67
C LEU A 67 3.76 2.93 12.70
N VAL A 68 3.65 3.86 13.65
CA VAL A 68 4.60 4.00 14.76
C VAL A 68 4.60 2.76 15.64
N GLN A 69 3.42 2.25 16.03
CA GLN A 69 3.28 1.03 16.83
C GLN A 69 3.87 -0.19 16.11
N ARG A 70 3.70 -0.30 14.79
CA ARG A 70 4.33 -1.36 13.97
C ARG A 70 5.83 -1.15 13.78
N ASN A 71 6.38 -0.02 14.22
CA ASN A 71 7.75 0.43 13.96
C ASN A 71 8.09 0.42 12.46
N ALA A 72 7.09 0.75 11.61
CA ALA A 72 7.24 0.74 10.17
C ALA A 72 7.92 2.03 9.69
N ARG A 73 9.01 1.91 8.94
CA ARG A 73 9.70 3.05 8.32
C ARG A 73 9.37 3.20 6.84
N ASP A 74 9.11 2.11 6.14
CA ASP A 74 8.59 2.13 4.77
C ASP A 74 7.07 1.94 4.75
N VAL A 75 6.37 2.76 3.97
CA VAL A 75 4.92 2.72 3.82
C VAL A 75 4.59 2.58 2.34
N VAL A 76 4.02 1.44 1.96
CA VAL A 76 3.64 1.14 0.58
C VAL A 76 2.14 1.36 0.44
N ILE A 77 1.75 2.41 -0.28
CA ILE A 77 0.35 2.76 -0.50
C ILE A 77 -0.09 2.28 -1.88
N HIS A 78 -1.24 1.63 -1.97
CA HIS A 78 -1.80 1.18 -3.24
C HIS A 78 -3.32 1.31 -3.29
N CYS A 79 -3.87 1.28 -4.50
CA CYS A 79 -5.30 1.08 -4.73
C CYS A 79 -5.50 -0.02 -5.78
N ALA A 80 -6.57 0.00 -6.56
CA ALA A 80 -6.78 -0.98 -7.64
C ALA A 80 -5.65 -0.92 -8.70
N MET A 81 -5.43 0.24 -9.33
CA MET A 81 -4.40 0.42 -10.37
C MET A 81 -3.25 1.35 -9.96
N SER A 82 -3.37 2.02 -8.81
CA SER A 82 -2.44 3.04 -8.31
C SER A 82 -2.19 4.23 -9.25
N GLN A 83 -3.19 4.63 -10.04
CA GLN A 83 -3.09 5.76 -10.98
C GLN A 83 -3.73 7.07 -10.47
N SER A 84 -4.52 7.01 -9.37
CA SER A 84 -5.22 8.18 -8.84
C SER A 84 -5.27 8.18 -7.30
N ARG A 85 -6.08 7.30 -6.69
CA ARG A 85 -6.29 7.23 -5.24
C ARG A 85 -4.98 7.06 -4.45
N ALA A 86 -4.14 6.10 -4.83
CA ALA A 86 -2.88 5.85 -4.13
C ALA A 86 -1.85 7.01 -4.25
N PRO A 87 -1.55 7.56 -5.44
CA PRO A 87 -0.73 8.77 -5.55
C PRO A 87 -1.26 9.95 -4.71
N LYS A 88 -2.58 10.19 -4.72
CA LYS A 88 -3.21 11.25 -3.92
C LYS A 88 -3.05 11.00 -2.42
N ALA A 89 -3.32 9.78 -1.96
CA ALA A 89 -3.15 9.37 -0.57
C ALA A 89 -1.69 9.50 -0.12
N ALA A 90 -0.74 9.06 -0.95
CA ALA A 90 0.70 9.20 -0.68
C ALA A 90 1.12 10.66 -0.53
N LEU A 91 0.72 11.55 -1.44
CA LEU A 91 1.03 12.97 -1.32
C LEU A 91 0.42 13.59 -0.06
N THR A 92 -0.83 13.26 0.27
CA THR A 92 -1.49 13.73 1.49
C THR A 92 -0.73 13.25 2.72
N PHE A 93 -0.38 11.96 2.79
CA PHE A 93 0.35 11.39 3.91
C PHE A 93 1.75 11.98 4.05
N MET A 94 2.48 12.19 2.94
CA MET A 94 3.79 12.86 2.94
C MET A 94 3.71 14.30 3.44
N LYS A 95 2.64 15.04 3.10
CA LYS A 95 2.43 16.41 3.59
C LYS A 95 2.16 16.43 5.10
N GLU A 96 1.30 15.54 5.56
CA GLU A 96 0.89 15.44 6.97
C GLU A 96 2.03 14.94 7.89
N THR A 97 2.98 14.20 7.33
CA THR A 97 4.14 13.67 8.08
C THR A 97 5.42 14.46 7.84
N ALA A 98 5.35 15.56 7.08
CA ALA A 98 6.48 16.44 6.88
C ALA A 98 6.89 17.12 8.20
N GLY A 99 8.18 17.07 8.53
CA GLY A 99 8.71 17.71 9.73
C GLY A 99 8.67 16.86 11.00
N LEU A 100 8.17 15.62 10.94
CA LEU A 100 8.40 14.64 12.00
C LEU A 100 9.91 14.35 12.10
N GLU A 101 10.46 14.21 13.32
CA GLU A 101 11.88 13.85 13.54
C GLU A 101 12.27 12.53 12.84
N HIS A 102 11.26 11.70 12.57
CA HIS A 102 11.39 10.35 12.06
C HIS A 102 10.44 10.14 10.87
N PRO A 103 10.75 10.71 9.69
CA PRO A 103 9.85 10.68 8.56
C PRO A 103 9.72 9.28 7.96
N PHE A 104 8.52 8.96 7.50
CA PHE A 104 8.24 7.73 6.75
C PHE A 104 8.79 7.81 5.33
N ARG A 105 9.28 6.69 4.82
CA ARG A 105 9.59 6.53 3.38
C ARG A 105 8.37 6.00 2.68
N VAL A 106 7.74 6.85 1.87
CA VAL A 106 6.46 6.55 1.22
C VAL A 106 6.70 6.05 -0.20
N TRP A 107 6.03 4.96 -0.54
CA TRP A 107 6.09 4.30 -1.84
C TRP A 107 4.68 4.08 -2.39
N VAL A 108 4.53 4.15 -3.70
CA VAL A 108 3.30 3.75 -4.39
C VAL A 108 3.54 2.42 -5.11
N LEU A 109 2.65 1.44 -4.92
CA LEU A 109 2.76 0.15 -5.61
C LEU A 109 2.35 0.29 -7.07
N LYS A 110 3.30 0.18 -7.99
CA LYS A 110 3.07 0.34 -9.43
C LYS A 110 2.13 -0.76 -9.95
N GLY A 111 1.03 -0.36 -10.57
CA GLY A 111 -0.01 -1.27 -11.09
C GLY A 111 -1.06 -1.67 -10.07
N GLY A 112 -0.89 -1.29 -8.79
CA GLY A 112 -1.85 -1.53 -7.73
C GLY A 112 -2.17 -3.01 -7.49
N PHE A 113 -3.33 -3.26 -6.88
CA PHE A 113 -3.81 -4.61 -6.60
C PHE A 113 -4.17 -5.41 -7.85
N THR A 114 -4.63 -4.76 -8.92
CA THR A 114 -4.91 -5.43 -10.20
C THR A 114 -3.66 -6.14 -10.73
N LYS A 115 -2.53 -5.43 -10.78
CA LYS A 115 -1.26 -6.05 -11.18
C LYS A 115 -0.77 -7.10 -10.18
N TRP A 116 -1.02 -6.88 -8.88
CA TRP A 116 -0.69 -7.86 -7.85
C TRP A 116 -1.42 -9.19 -8.09
N VAL A 117 -2.72 -9.16 -8.36
CA VAL A 117 -3.53 -10.35 -8.62
C VAL A 117 -3.05 -11.12 -9.85
N MET A 118 -2.71 -10.42 -10.93
CA MET A 118 -2.18 -11.06 -12.15
C MET A 118 -0.92 -11.91 -11.89
N GLU A 119 -0.06 -11.47 -10.97
CA GLU A 119 1.22 -12.13 -10.70
C GLU A 119 1.17 -13.08 -9.49
N TYR A 120 0.41 -12.73 -8.45
CA TYR A 120 0.46 -13.36 -7.13
C TYR A 120 -0.93 -13.60 -6.49
N GLY A 121 -2.03 -13.44 -7.23
CA GLY A 121 -3.40 -13.57 -6.69
C GLY A 121 -3.65 -14.92 -6.02
N GLU A 122 -3.28 -16.01 -6.70
CA GLU A 122 -3.44 -17.39 -6.20
C GLU A 122 -2.41 -17.78 -5.11
N ASP A 123 -1.40 -16.95 -4.86
CA ASP A 123 -0.35 -17.22 -3.86
C ASP A 123 -0.82 -16.83 -2.44
N SER A 124 -1.39 -17.81 -1.73
CA SER A 124 -1.88 -17.65 -0.35
C SER A 124 -0.79 -17.29 0.69
N GLU A 125 0.50 -17.39 0.35
CA GLU A 125 1.56 -16.90 1.24
C GLU A 125 1.56 -15.38 1.34
N VAL A 126 1.01 -14.68 0.34
CA VAL A 126 1.10 -13.21 0.23
C VAL A 126 -0.18 -12.52 -0.23
N THR A 127 -1.22 -13.27 -0.57
CA THR A 127 -2.55 -12.76 -0.86
C THR A 127 -3.55 -13.40 0.08
N GLU A 128 -4.38 -12.58 0.72
CA GLU A 128 -5.44 -13.00 1.64
C GLU A 128 -6.81 -12.80 0.97
N ASP A 129 -7.76 -13.67 1.31
CA ASP A 129 -9.15 -13.65 0.83
C ASP A 129 -9.31 -13.54 -0.70
N TYR A 130 -8.37 -14.10 -1.45
CA TYR A 130 -8.46 -14.13 -2.91
C TYR A 130 -9.68 -14.94 -3.35
N ASP A 131 -10.58 -14.31 -4.09
CA ASP A 131 -11.74 -14.95 -4.68
C ASP A 131 -11.67 -14.81 -6.19
N ARG A 132 -11.31 -15.92 -6.86
CA ARG A 132 -11.14 -16.00 -8.31
C ARG A 132 -12.35 -15.47 -9.09
N ARG A 133 -13.56 -15.63 -8.54
CA ARG A 133 -14.82 -15.19 -9.19
C ARG A 133 -14.89 -13.67 -9.37
N PHE A 134 -14.14 -12.90 -8.59
CA PHE A 134 -14.03 -11.45 -8.77
C PHE A 134 -13.12 -11.06 -9.95
N TRP A 135 -12.34 -12.00 -10.49
CA TRP A 135 -11.26 -11.72 -11.43
C TRP A 135 -11.34 -12.53 -12.74
N ASP A 136 -12.21 -13.54 -12.82
CA ASP A 136 -12.39 -14.39 -14.01
C ASP A 136 -13.11 -13.67 -15.18
N ASP A 137 -13.87 -12.59 -14.92
CA ASP A 137 -14.68 -11.91 -15.96
C ASP A 137 -13.97 -10.70 -16.62
N ASP A 138 -12.82 -10.27 -16.11
CA ASP A 138 -12.14 -9.04 -16.51
C ASP A 138 -10.77 -9.27 -17.22
N TYR A 139 -10.33 -10.53 -17.40
CA TYR A 139 -9.06 -10.88 -18.07
C TYR A 139 -9.10 -12.16 -18.92
#